data_AF-X1J253-F1
#
_entry.id   AF-X1J253-F1
#
_cell.length_a   1.000
_cell.length_b   1.000
_cell.length_c   1.000
_cell.angle_alpha   90.00
_cell.angle_beta   90.00
_cell.angle_gamma   90.00
#
_symmetry.space_group_name_H-M   'P 1'
#
loop_
_entity.id
_entity.type
_entity.pdbx_description
1 polymer ?
#
loop_
_entity_poly.entity_id
_entity_poly.type
_entity_poly.pdbx_seq_one_letter_code
_entity_poly.pdbx_strand_id
1 'polypeptide(L)'
;LLLQQAEQDILTMRPVTDDDRIKRSLDHLFWEKLPATNLGMAIKEVKPVGGRRKVTALSKFADKYEQPLSNWVVIGDSITDFRMLQAVEEAGGLAISFNANEYALPYSTMSLASTFISDLMEVLEAWPKSHRSGVERIVKWREKIGGKGDRGYFHWLSGGKDIDEIIKIHKQIRRLVREEAGKLG
;
A
#
# COMPACT_ATOMS: atom_id res chain seq x y z
N LEU A 1 -5.92 -9.30 33.96
CA LEU A 1 -7.35 -9.70 34.00
C LEU A 1 -8.08 -9.38 32.69
N LEU A 2 -8.42 -8.12 32.36
CA LEU A 2 -9.20 -7.82 31.14
C LEU A 2 -8.55 -8.36 29.84
N LEU A 3 -7.27 -8.07 29.62
CA LEU A 3 -6.55 -8.52 28.42
C LEU A 3 -6.40 -10.04 28.38
N GLN A 4 -6.06 -10.68 29.51
CA GLN A 4 -6.00 -12.14 29.61
C GLN A 4 -7.35 -12.81 29.29
N GLN A 5 -8.46 -12.23 29.72
CA GLN A 5 -9.77 -12.78 29.43
C GLN A 5 -10.14 -12.62 27.94
N ALA A 6 -9.79 -11.48 27.34
CA ALA A 6 -9.97 -11.28 25.90
C ALA A 6 -9.09 -12.22 25.07
N GLU A 7 -7.84 -12.44 25.50
CA GLU A 7 -6.94 -13.41 24.90
C GLU A 7 -7.50 -14.83 24.99
N GLN A 8 -7.94 -15.26 26.17
CA GLN A 8 -8.55 -16.59 26.35
C GLN A 8 -9.78 -16.78 25.47
N ASP A 9 -10.66 -15.76 25.34
CA ASP A 9 -11.82 -15.82 24.45
C ASP A 9 -11.40 -15.91 22.97
N ILE A 10 -10.45 -15.08 22.52
CA ILE A 10 -9.92 -15.10 21.15
C ILE A 10 -9.30 -16.47 20.81
N LEU A 11 -8.57 -17.08 21.73
CA LEU A 11 -7.97 -18.40 21.54
C LEU A 11 -9.01 -19.53 21.38
N THR A 12 -10.28 -19.30 21.74
CA THR A 12 -11.38 -20.23 21.44
C THR A 12 -11.94 -20.10 20.02
N MET A 13 -11.55 -19.06 19.29
CA MET A 13 -12.08 -18.72 17.96
C MET A 13 -11.13 -19.18 16.87
N ARG A 14 -11.69 -19.54 15.72
CA ARG A 14 -10.94 -19.95 14.53
C ARG A 14 -11.06 -18.86 13.45
N PRO A 15 -9.93 -18.32 12.95
CA PRO A 15 -9.93 -17.37 11.83
C PRO A 15 -10.69 -17.93 10.61
N VAL A 16 -11.26 -17.03 9.80
CA VAL A 16 -12.14 -17.35 8.64
C VAL A 16 -13.50 -17.91 9.04
N THR A 17 -13.59 -18.85 9.97
CA THR A 17 -14.88 -19.43 10.41
C THR A 17 -15.62 -18.57 11.43
N ASP A 18 -14.90 -17.93 12.34
CA ASP A 18 -15.45 -17.11 13.42
C ASP A 18 -15.23 -15.60 13.18
N ASP A 19 -15.03 -15.17 11.94
CA ASP A 19 -14.57 -13.80 11.63
C ASP A 19 -15.48 -12.71 12.22
N ASP A 20 -16.80 -12.89 12.11
CA ASP A 20 -17.79 -11.99 12.72
C ASP A 20 -17.72 -11.98 14.25
N ARG A 21 -17.45 -13.14 14.88
CA ARG A 21 -17.32 -13.24 16.33
C ARG A 21 -16.02 -12.59 16.80
N ILE A 22 -14.93 -12.82 16.09
CA ILE A 22 -13.63 -12.18 16.33
C ILE A 22 -13.80 -10.67 16.24
N LYS A 23 -14.41 -10.18 15.15
CA LYS A 23 -14.67 -8.75 14.96
C LYS A 23 -15.49 -8.16 16.11
N ARG A 24 -16.61 -8.77 16.47
CA ARG A 24 -17.46 -8.29 17.59
C ARG A 24 -16.71 -8.29 18.92
N SER A 25 -15.92 -9.32 19.21
CA SER A 25 -15.16 -9.42 20.46
C SER A 25 -14.07 -8.33 20.52
N LEU A 26 -13.35 -8.10 19.42
CA LEU A 26 -12.37 -7.02 19.30
C LEU A 26 -13.04 -5.65 19.40
N ASP A 27 -14.17 -5.43 18.73
CA ASP A 27 -14.90 -4.16 18.81
C ASP A 27 -15.32 -3.85 20.24
N HIS A 28 -15.92 -4.82 20.93
CA HIS A 28 -16.32 -4.67 22.33
C HIS A 28 -15.11 -4.42 23.26
N LEU A 29 -13.98 -5.09 23.01
CA LEU A 29 -12.75 -4.86 23.77
C LEU A 29 -12.22 -3.43 23.57
N PHE A 30 -12.02 -3.01 22.32
CA PHE A 30 -11.34 -1.75 21.99
C PHE A 30 -12.24 -0.51 22.12
N TRP A 31 -13.54 -0.63 21.87
CA TRP A 31 -14.46 0.51 21.86
C TRP A 31 -15.29 0.66 23.14
N GLU A 32 -15.44 -0.40 23.94
CA GLU A 32 -16.24 -0.35 25.17
C GLU A 32 -15.39 -0.63 26.42
N LYS A 33 -14.74 -1.80 26.50
CA LYS A 33 -14.04 -2.21 27.73
C LYS A 33 -12.76 -1.41 28.00
N LEU A 34 -11.85 -1.32 27.03
CA LEU A 34 -10.57 -0.63 27.20
C LEU A 34 -10.75 0.87 27.50
N PRO A 35 -11.64 1.61 26.82
CA PRO A 35 -11.92 3.01 27.12
C PRO A 35 -12.45 3.26 28.55
N ALA A 36 -13.10 2.27 29.17
CA ALA A 36 -13.59 2.34 30.54
C ALA A 36 -12.50 2.09 31.61
N THR A 37 -11.26 1.77 31.19
CA THR A 37 -10.12 1.60 32.10
C THR A 37 -9.20 2.83 32.11
N ASN A 38 -8.27 2.88 33.07
CA ASN A 38 -7.23 3.92 33.12
C ASN A 38 -6.31 3.93 31.88
N LEU A 39 -6.25 2.83 31.12
CA LEU A 39 -5.51 2.74 29.84
C LEU A 39 -6.26 3.38 28.67
N GLY A 40 -7.57 3.63 28.82
CA GLY A 40 -8.41 4.20 27.78
C GLY A 40 -7.92 5.57 27.29
N MET A 41 -7.34 6.38 28.18
CA MET A 41 -6.73 7.66 27.80
C MET A 41 -5.49 7.46 26.93
N ALA A 42 -4.60 6.53 27.30
CA ALA A 42 -3.38 6.26 26.52
C ALA A 42 -3.69 5.76 25.10
N ILE A 43 -4.73 4.93 24.93
CA ILE A 43 -5.15 4.45 23.62
C ILE A 43 -5.69 5.60 22.75
N LYS A 44 -6.43 6.55 23.34
CA LYS A 44 -6.94 7.74 22.62
C LYS A 44 -5.83 8.70 22.19
N GLU A 45 -4.71 8.74 22.90
CA GLU A 45 -3.54 9.55 22.53
C GLU A 45 -2.80 9.00 21.31
N VAL A 46 -2.88 7.68 21.05
CA VAL A 46 -2.30 7.08 19.86
C VAL A 46 -3.10 7.50 18.63
N LYS A 47 -2.45 8.25 17.74
CA LYS A 47 -3.02 8.71 16.46
C LYS A 47 -2.48 7.84 15.31
N PRO A 48 -3.10 6.69 14.99
CA PRO A 48 -2.61 5.81 13.92
C PRO A 48 -2.62 6.53 12.57
N VAL A 49 -1.56 6.38 11.79
CA VAL A 49 -1.44 6.93 10.44
C VAL A 49 -1.91 5.87 9.42
N GLY A 50 -3.19 5.89 9.10
CA GLY A 50 -3.77 5.09 8.02
C GLY A 50 -3.91 5.86 6.71
N GLY A 51 -4.55 5.26 5.70
CA GLY A 51 -4.60 5.82 4.34
C GLY A 51 -5.17 7.24 4.23
N ARG A 52 -6.21 7.59 5.00
CA ARG A 52 -6.73 8.98 5.03
C ARG A 52 -5.67 9.99 5.47
N ARG A 53 -4.85 9.65 6.48
CA ARG A 53 -3.81 10.54 6.99
C ARG A 53 -2.62 10.63 6.05
N LYS A 54 -2.30 9.58 5.28
CA LYS A 54 -1.30 9.66 4.20
C LYS A 54 -1.74 10.64 3.10
N VAL A 55 -3.01 10.62 2.71
CA VAL A 55 -3.57 11.64 1.79
C VAL A 55 -3.47 13.04 2.39
N THR A 56 -3.85 13.23 3.66
CA THR A 56 -3.71 14.54 4.33
C THR A 56 -2.26 15.02 4.38
N ALA A 57 -1.30 14.12 4.60
CA ALA A 57 0.12 14.47 4.57
C ALA A 57 0.56 14.90 3.16
N LEU A 58 0.15 14.16 2.13
CA LEU A 58 0.39 14.52 0.72
C LEU A 58 -0.20 15.89 0.38
N SER A 59 -1.45 16.19 0.77
CA SER A 59 -2.05 17.52 0.55
C SER A 59 -1.25 18.63 1.21
N LYS A 60 -0.78 18.43 2.45
CA LYS A 60 0.09 19.41 3.14
C LYS A 60 1.40 19.65 2.40
N PHE A 61 1.99 18.61 1.79
CA PHE A 61 3.18 18.76 0.97
C PHE A 61 2.87 19.54 -0.32
N ALA A 62 1.80 19.20 -1.02
CA ALA A 62 1.35 19.89 -2.22
C ALA A 62 1.09 21.39 -1.96
N ASP A 63 0.39 21.71 -0.87
CA ASP A 63 0.12 23.08 -0.45
C ASP A 63 1.41 23.83 -0.09
N LYS A 64 2.30 23.21 0.69
CA LYS A 64 3.57 23.82 1.14
C LYS A 64 4.48 24.20 -0.03
N TYR A 65 4.49 23.40 -1.09
CA TYR A 65 5.36 23.61 -2.25
C TYR A 65 4.62 24.25 -3.43
N GLU A 66 3.34 24.58 -3.27
CA GLU A 66 2.48 25.16 -4.31
C GLU A 66 2.53 24.37 -5.62
N GLN A 67 2.52 23.03 -5.52
CA GLN A 67 2.58 22.11 -6.66
C GLN A 67 1.32 21.25 -6.73
N PRO A 68 0.64 21.18 -7.89
CA PRO A 68 -0.52 20.31 -8.07
C PRO A 68 -0.10 18.84 -7.95
N LEU A 69 -1.02 17.96 -7.51
CA LEU A 69 -0.78 16.51 -7.40
C LEU A 69 -0.31 15.86 -8.71
N SER A 70 -0.61 16.46 -9.86
CA SER A 70 -0.09 16.05 -11.18
C SER A 70 1.44 16.05 -11.28
N ASN A 71 2.13 16.79 -10.41
CA ASN A 71 3.59 16.91 -10.41
C ASN A 71 4.26 15.98 -9.38
N TRP A 72 3.47 15.28 -8.57
CA TRP A 72 3.97 14.44 -7.48
C TRP A 72 4.21 12.99 -7.92
N VAL A 73 5.25 12.41 -7.31
CA VAL A 73 5.50 10.97 -7.34
C VAL A 73 5.24 10.41 -5.95
N VAL A 74 4.46 9.33 -5.86
CA VAL A 74 4.21 8.60 -4.61
C VAL A 74 4.47 7.11 -4.80
N ILE A 75 4.96 6.46 -3.75
CA ILE A 75 5.27 5.04 -3.74
C ILE A 75 4.53 4.38 -2.58
N GLY A 76 3.89 3.25 -2.83
CA GLY A 76 3.18 2.45 -1.84
C GLY A 76 3.21 0.97 -2.14
N ASP A 77 2.76 0.15 -1.18
CA ASP A 77 2.77 -1.31 -1.31
C ASP A 77 1.48 -2.00 -0.84
N SER A 78 0.64 -1.31 -0.06
CA SER A 78 -0.40 -1.99 0.71
C SER A 78 -1.69 -1.18 0.87
N ILE A 79 -2.63 -1.75 1.63
CA ILE A 79 -3.95 -1.17 1.96
C ILE A 79 -3.81 0.24 2.56
N THR A 80 -2.74 0.53 3.30
CA THR A 80 -2.59 1.87 3.88
C THR A 80 -2.27 2.93 2.82
N ASP A 81 -1.81 2.55 1.63
CA ASP A 81 -1.35 3.47 0.59
C ASP A 81 -2.38 3.72 -0.52
N PHE A 82 -3.35 2.82 -0.70
CA PHE A 82 -4.21 2.84 -1.90
C PHE A 82 -4.89 4.20 -2.13
N ARG A 83 -5.31 4.91 -1.07
CA ARG A 83 -5.95 6.23 -1.19
C ARG A 83 -4.99 7.31 -1.66
N MET A 84 -3.73 7.24 -1.24
CA MET A 84 -2.67 8.15 -1.68
C MET A 84 -2.31 7.88 -3.14
N LEU A 85 -2.18 6.60 -3.50
CA LEU A 85 -1.93 6.16 -4.88
C LEU A 85 -3.07 6.64 -5.80
N GLN A 86 -4.32 6.36 -5.42
CA GLN A 86 -5.51 6.78 -6.16
C GLN A 86 -5.57 8.28 -6.37
N ALA A 87 -5.37 9.07 -5.31
CA ALA A 87 -5.43 10.53 -5.41
C ALA A 87 -4.39 11.10 -6.38
N VAL A 88 -3.19 10.52 -6.44
CA VAL A 88 -2.14 10.94 -7.38
C VAL A 88 -2.43 10.45 -8.80
N GLU A 89 -2.93 9.23 -8.96
CA GLU A 89 -3.31 8.69 -10.27
C GLU A 89 -4.44 9.51 -10.91
N GLU A 90 -5.50 9.80 -10.15
CA GLU A 90 -6.64 10.61 -10.62
C GLU A 90 -6.21 12.05 -10.98
N ALA A 91 -5.24 12.60 -10.26
CA ALA A 91 -4.75 13.96 -10.48
C ALA A 91 -3.73 14.10 -11.61
N GLY A 92 -3.30 13.02 -12.28
CA GLY A 92 -2.31 13.13 -13.35
C GLY A 92 -0.85 12.92 -12.93
N GLY A 93 -0.57 12.58 -11.67
CA GLY A 93 0.78 12.37 -11.14
C GLY A 93 1.31 10.96 -11.38
N LEU A 94 2.37 10.56 -10.66
CA LEU A 94 2.96 9.23 -10.78
C LEU A 94 2.75 8.42 -9.49
N ALA A 95 1.78 7.53 -9.50
CA ALA A 95 1.52 6.56 -8.43
C ALA A 95 2.23 5.24 -8.73
N ILE A 96 3.16 4.83 -7.86
CA ILE A 96 4.00 3.65 -8.04
C ILE A 96 3.68 2.61 -6.97
N SER A 97 3.30 1.41 -7.41
CA SER A 97 3.21 0.24 -6.55
C SER A 97 4.52 -0.55 -6.54
N PHE A 98 5.18 -0.70 -5.39
CA PHE A 98 6.43 -1.45 -5.24
C PHE A 98 6.22 -2.72 -4.41
N ASN A 99 6.48 -3.91 -4.99
CA ASN A 99 6.22 -5.22 -4.34
C ASN A 99 4.84 -5.28 -3.64
N ALA A 100 3.87 -4.65 -4.29
CA ALA A 100 2.56 -4.35 -3.74
C ALA A 100 1.60 -5.55 -3.68
N ASN A 101 0.61 -5.47 -2.80
CA ASN A 101 -0.51 -6.41 -2.76
C ASN A 101 -1.65 -5.99 -3.70
N GLU A 102 -2.69 -6.83 -3.76
CA GLU A 102 -3.90 -6.63 -4.59
C GLU A 102 -4.67 -5.34 -4.25
N TYR A 103 -4.46 -4.76 -3.08
CA TYR A 103 -5.18 -3.56 -2.65
C TYR A 103 -4.54 -2.26 -3.15
N ALA A 104 -3.26 -2.28 -3.52
CA ALA A 104 -2.54 -1.10 -3.98
C ALA A 104 -2.40 -1.04 -5.51
N LEU A 105 -2.21 -2.19 -6.17
CA LEU A 105 -2.01 -2.28 -7.62
C LEU A 105 -3.12 -1.59 -8.45
N PRO A 106 -4.43 -1.77 -8.17
CA PRO A 106 -5.50 -1.17 -8.98
C PRO A 106 -5.50 0.36 -9.02
N TYR A 107 -4.84 1.00 -8.05
CA TYR A 107 -4.88 2.45 -7.86
C TYR A 107 -3.57 3.14 -8.27
N SER A 108 -2.68 2.41 -8.94
CA SER A 108 -1.35 2.91 -9.32
C SER A 108 -1.26 3.19 -10.81
N THR A 109 -0.42 4.16 -11.18
CA THR A 109 -0.06 4.45 -12.58
C THR A 109 0.78 3.31 -13.17
N MET A 110 1.76 2.85 -12.39
CA MET A 110 2.67 1.78 -12.74
C MET A 110 3.03 0.93 -11.51
N SER A 111 3.64 -0.22 -11.74
CA SER A 111 4.21 -1.04 -10.67
C SER A 111 5.59 -1.56 -11.00
N LEU A 112 6.36 -1.83 -9.94
CA LEU A 112 7.63 -2.53 -10.01
C LEU A 112 7.61 -3.68 -9.00
N ALA A 113 7.80 -4.90 -9.49
CA ALA A 113 8.17 -6.02 -8.65
C ALA A 113 9.68 -6.28 -8.80
N SER A 114 10.42 -6.05 -7.72
CA SER A 114 11.87 -6.18 -7.70
C SER A 114 12.42 -6.33 -6.29
N THR A 115 13.51 -7.08 -6.15
CA THR A 115 14.35 -7.15 -4.94
C THR A 115 15.06 -5.82 -4.61
N PHE A 116 15.13 -4.88 -5.57
CA PHE A 116 15.84 -3.60 -5.38
C PHE A 116 14.95 -2.41 -5.74
N ILE A 117 14.70 -1.52 -4.77
CA ILE A 117 13.95 -0.27 -5.00
C ILE A 117 14.69 0.69 -5.95
N SER A 118 16.02 0.57 -6.04
CA SER A 118 16.85 1.39 -6.94
C SER A 118 16.53 1.19 -8.42
N ASP A 119 15.83 0.12 -8.80
CA ASP A 119 15.37 -0.07 -10.17
C ASP A 119 14.37 1.01 -10.59
N LEU A 120 13.71 1.68 -9.65
CA LEU A 120 12.86 2.84 -9.95
C LEU A 120 13.65 4.03 -10.49
N MET A 121 14.99 4.07 -10.36
CA MET A 121 15.79 5.22 -10.79
C MET A 121 15.55 5.57 -12.26
N GLU A 122 15.38 4.56 -13.13
CA GLU A 122 15.13 4.78 -14.55
C GLU A 122 13.84 5.58 -14.83
N VAL A 123 12.77 5.29 -14.08
CA VAL A 123 11.50 6.02 -14.22
C VAL A 123 11.53 7.36 -13.50
N LEU A 124 12.22 7.44 -12.35
CA LEU A 124 12.33 8.66 -11.56
C LEU A 124 13.20 9.73 -12.25
N GLU A 125 14.24 9.33 -12.99
CA GLU A 125 15.07 10.24 -13.79
C GLU A 125 14.32 10.77 -15.03
N ALA A 126 13.36 10.01 -15.54
CA ALA A 126 12.55 10.40 -16.70
C ALA A 126 11.40 11.36 -16.33
N TRP A 127 10.87 11.24 -15.09
CA TRP A 127 9.71 12.00 -14.63
C TRP A 127 9.87 13.53 -14.75
N PRO A 128 10.96 14.17 -14.25
CA PRO A 128 11.11 15.62 -14.35
C PRO A 128 11.17 16.14 -15.79
N LYS A 129 11.60 15.30 -16.75
CA LYS A 129 11.84 15.71 -18.15
C LYS A 129 10.60 15.57 -19.03
N SER A 130 9.77 14.56 -18.77
CA SER A 130 8.73 14.13 -19.71
C SER A 130 7.45 13.60 -19.05
N HIS A 131 7.41 13.65 -17.72
CA HIS A 131 6.28 13.27 -16.88
C HIS A 131 5.74 11.88 -17.29
N ARG A 132 4.42 11.69 -17.31
CA ARG A 132 3.78 10.42 -17.61
C ARG A 132 4.20 9.84 -18.95
N SER A 133 4.30 10.66 -20.00
CA SER A 133 4.59 10.17 -21.36
C SER A 133 5.94 9.48 -21.47
N GLY A 134 6.97 10.00 -20.78
CA GLY A 134 8.30 9.39 -20.78
C GLY A 134 8.36 8.14 -19.93
N VAL A 135 7.74 8.16 -18.75
CA VAL A 135 7.67 7.00 -17.86
C VAL A 135 6.89 5.87 -18.53
N GLU A 136 5.75 6.15 -19.15
CA GLU A 136 4.94 5.17 -19.87
C GLU A 136 5.76 4.47 -20.96
N ARG A 137 6.53 5.22 -21.75
CA ARG A 137 7.38 4.65 -22.80
C ARG A 137 8.44 3.70 -22.22
N ILE A 138 9.10 4.09 -21.12
CA ILE A 138 10.10 3.27 -20.44
C ILE A 138 9.46 2.00 -19.87
N VAL A 139 8.37 2.15 -19.12
CA VAL A 139 7.66 1.04 -18.48
C VAL A 139 7.14 0.06 -19.52
N LYS A 140 6.49 0.53 -20.60
CA LYS A 140 6.01 -0.34 -21.69
C LYS A 140 7.14 -1.04 -22.45
N TRP A 141 8.32 -0.41 -22.54
CA TRP A 141 9.49 -1.06 -23.12
C TRP A 141 10.05 -2.16 -22.19
N ARG A 142 10.16 -1.87 -20.89
CA ARG A 142 10.57 -2.85 -19.86
C ARG A 142 9.59 -4.01 -19.75
N GLU A 143 8.29 -3.76 -19.85
CA GLU A 143 7.25 -4.79 -19.88
C GLU A 143 7.48 -5.81 -21.01
N LYS A 144 7.86 -5.34 -22.20
CA LYS A 144 8.12 -6.22 -23.36
C LYS A 144 9.35 -7.09 -23.17
N ILE A 145 10.36 -6.58 -22.47
CA ILE A 145 11.59 -7.33 -22.15
C ILE A 145 11.31 -8.34 -21.04
N GLY A 146 10.44 -7.98 -20.11
CA GLY A 146 10.17 -8.72 -18.88
C GLY A 146 11.28 -8.52 -17.84
N GLY A 147 10.98 -8.97 -16.62
CA GLY A 147 11.98 -9.07 -15.56
C GLY A 147 12.85 -10.32 -15.70
N LYS A 148 13.92 -10.38 -14.89
CA LYS A 148 14.81 -11.54 -14.81
C LYS A 148 14.95 -11.98 -13.36
N GLY A 149 14.59 -13.24 -13.07
CA GLY A 149 14.62 -13.78 -11.71
C GLY A 149 13.62 -13.05 -10.81
N ASP A 150 14.10 -12.36 -9.78
CA ASP A 150 13.28 -11.60 -8.83
C ASP A 150 13.48 -10.07 -8.98
N ARG A 151 13.78 -9.59 -10.19
CA ARG A 151 14.16 -8.19 -10.45
C ARG A 151 13.57 -7.65 -11.74
N GLY A 152 13.18 -6.37 -11.72
CA GLY A 152 12.92 -5.58 -12.92
C GLY A 152 11.59 -5.86 -13.64
N TYR A 153 10.58 -6.35 -12.94
CA TYR A 153 9.24 -6.52 -13.51
C TYR A 153 8.47 -5.20 -13.41
N PHE A 154 8.58 -4.38 -14.45
CA PHE A 154 7.79 -3.15 -14.59
C PHE A 154 6.43 -3.47 -15.21
N HIS A 155 5.39 -2.78 -14.76
CA HIS A 155 4.08 -2.84 -15.40
C HIS A 155 3.41 -1.46 -15.48
N TRP A 156 2.79 -1.14 -16.62
CA TRP A 156 1.95 0.04 -16.79
C TRP A 156 0.50 -0.33 -16.49
N LEU A 157 -0.10 0.33 -15.49
CA LEU A 157 -1.40 -0.06 -14.94
C LEU A 157 -2.52 0.93 -15.29
N SER A 158 -2.17 2.19 -15.55
CA SER A 158 -3.12 3.21 -15.97
C SER A 158 -3.81 2.81 -17.29
N GLY A 159 -5.14 2.94 -17.33
CA GLY A 159 -5.97 2.56 -18.48
C GLY A 159 -6.68 1.21 -18.36
N GLY A 160 -6.73 0.58 -17.18
CA GLY A 160 -7.60 -0.58 -16.93
C GLY A 160 -7.03 -1.92 -17.39
N LYS A 161 -5.72 -2.12 -17.19
CA LYS A 161 -5.03 -3.38 -17.50
C LYS A 161 -5.50 -4.52 -16.59
N ASP A 162 -5.56 -5.74 -17.13
CA ASP A 162 -5.71 -6.95 -16.33
C ASP A 162 -4.44 -7.18 -15.47
N ILE A 163 -4.63 -7.29 -14.15
CA ILE A 163 -3.57 -7.35 -13.16
C ILE A 163 -3.42 -8.72 -12.48
N ASP A 164 -4.17 -9.75 -12.87
CA ASP A 164 -4.16 -11.03 -12.16
C ASP A 164 -2.77 -11.68 -12.14
N GLU A 165 -2.07 -11.72 -13.27
CA GLU A 165 -0.68 -12.21 -13.34
C GLU A 165 0.31 -11.26 -12.66
N ILE A 166 0.04 -9.95 -12.70
CA ILE A 166 0.87 -8.93 -12.05
C ILE A 166 0.84 -9.12 -10.53
N ILE A 167 -0.34 -9.38 -9.96
CA ILE A 167 -0.52 -9.67 -8.53
C ILE A 167 0.31 -10.89 -8.13
N LYS A 168 0.35 -11.96 -8.94
CA LYS A 168 1.13 -13.16 -8.64
C LYS A 168 2.63 -12.86 -8.56
N ILE A 169 3.17 -12.13 -9.53
CA ILE A 169 4.59 -11.72 -9.57
C ILE A 169 4.94 -10.88 -8.34
N HIS A 170 4.11 -9.87 -8.04
CA HIS A 170 4.31 -9.01 -6.89
C HIS A 170 4.26 -9.77 -5.56
N LYS A 171 3.29 -10.68 -5.37
CA LYS A 171 3.18 -11.51 -4.17
C LYS A 171 4.36 -12.45 -4.00
N GLN A 172 4.89 -13.01 -5.08
CA GLN A 172 6.09 -13.85 -5.04
C GLN A 172 7.29 -13.05 -4.51
N ILE A 173 7.60 -11.91 -5.13
CA ILE A 173 8.75 -11.09 -4.73
C ILE A 173 8.55 -10.48 -3.34
N ARG A 174 7.32 -10.05 -3.00
CA ARG A 174 6.97 -9.59 -1.65
C ARG A 174 7.28 -10.63 -0.59
N ARG A 175 6.96 -11.91 -0.82
CA ARG A 175 7.27 -13.02 0.10
C ARG A 175 8.78 -13.27 0.18
N LEU A 176 9.50 -13.16 -0.93
CA LEU A 176 10.95 -13.29 -0.96
C LEU A 176 11.63 -12.24 -0.06
N VAL A 177 11.21 -10.97 -0.15
CA VAL A 177 11.89 -9.86 0.53
C VAL A 177 11.36 -9.57 1.95
N ARG A 178 10.17 -10.08 2.31
CA ARG A 178 9.54 -9.86 3.63
C ARG A 178 9.32 -11.14 4.44
N GLU A 179 9.64 -12.31 3.87
CA GLU A 179 9.39 -13.61 4.48
C GLU A 179 7.93 -13.74 4.99
N GLU A 180 7.74 -14.14 6.25
CA GLU A 180 6.43 -14.30 6.88
C GLU A 180 5.66 -12.97 7.01
N ALA A 181 6.36 -11.84 7.17
CA ALA A 181 5.73 -10.52 7.25
C ALA A 181 5.16 -10.04 5.89
N GLY A 182 5.49 -10.72 4.78
CA GLY A 182 4.93 -10.44 3.46
C GLY A 182 3.51 -10.97 3.25
N LYS A 183 3.07 -11.92 4.09
CA LYS A 183 1.71 -12.51 4.06
C LYS A 183 0.69 -11.69 4.85
N LEU A 184 1.17 -10.78 5.70
CA LEU A 184 0.35 -9.93 6.56
C LEU A 184 0.07 -8.61 5.84
N GLY A 185 -1.21 -8.31 5.58
CA GLY A 185 -1.66 -7.05 4.97
C GLY A 185 -1.39 -6.94 3.49
#